data_AF-A0A9E2C098-F1
#
_entry.id   AF-A0A9E2C098-F1
#
_cell.length_a   1.000
_cell.length_b   1.000
_cell.length_c   1.000
_cell.angle_alpha   90.00
_cell.angle_beta   90.00
_cell.angle_gamma   90.00
#
_symmetry.space_group_name_H-M   'P 1'
#
loop_
_entity.id
_entity.type
_entity.pdbx_description
1 polymer ?
#
loop_
_entity_poly.entity_id
_entity_poly.type
_entity_poly.pdbx_seq_one_letter_code
_entity_poly.pdbx_strand_id
1 'polypeptide(L)' 'MDTHREAGTYNLTWDAGHLPSSVYFAQIQAGDNTSVQKLLLTK' A
#
# COMPACT_ATOMS: atom_id res chain seq x y z
N MET A 1 6.99 -18.34 -0.95
CA MET A 1 5.94 -18.17 0.09
C MET A 1 4.86 -17.32 -0.54
N ASP A 2 3.96 -17.99 -1.23
CA ASP A 2 2.95 -17.38 -2.08
C ASP A 2 1.82 -16.92 -1.17
N THR A 3 1.84 -15.63 -0.80
CA THR A 3 0.82 -15.01 0.03
C THR A 3 -0.47 -14.83 -0.79
N HIS A 4 -1.16 -15.94 -1.05
CA HIS A 4 -2.51 -15.92 -1.57
C HIS A 4 -3.45 -15.43 -0.47
N ARG A 5 -4.11 -14.31 -0.72
CA ARG A 5 -5.18 -13.78 0.13
C ARG A 5 -6.49 -13.96 -0.61
N GLU A 6 -7.47 -14.57 0.03
CA GLU A 6 -8.81 -14.77 -0.53
C GLU A 6 -9.48 -13.42 -0.82
N ALA A 7 -10.53 -13.39 -1.65
CA ALA A 7 -11.26 -12.14 -1.89
C ALA A 7 -11.88 -11.60 -0.58
N GLY A 8 -11.61 -10.34 -0.25
CA GLY A 8 -12.08 -9.73 0.99
C GLY A 8 -11.44 -8.38 1.28
N THR A 9 -11.86 -7.75 2.38
CA THR A 9 -11.29 -6.49 2.84
C THR A 9 -10.08 -6.77 3.73
N TYR A 10 -8.93 -6.20 3.36
CA TYR A 10 -7.70 -6.31 4.14
C TYR A 10 -7.23 -4.92 4.57
N ASN A 11 -6.99 -4.77 5.87
CA ASN A 11 -6.32 -3.59 6.38
C ASN A 11 -4.82 -3.73 6.16
N LEU A 12 -4.21 -2.75 5.50
CA LEU A 12 -2.77 -2.65 5.32
C LEU A 12 -2.27 -1.44 6.11
N THR A 13 -1.37 -1.67 7.06
CA THR A 13 -0.73 -0.60 7.84
C THR A 13 0.68 -0.41 7.32
N TRP A 14 1.01 0.82 6.95
CA TRP A 14 2.37 1.20 6.56
C TRP A 14 2.95 2.13 7.63
N ASP A 15 4.02 1.67 8.30
CA ASP A 15 4.77 2.49 9.25
C ASP A 15 5.76 3.38 8.50
N ALA A 16 5.44 4.67 8.39
CA ALA A 16 6.23 5.68 7.70
C ALA A 16 7.00 6.60 8.67
N GLY A 17 7.14 6.24 9.95
CA GLY A 17 7.63 7.13 11.00
C GLY A 17 9.05 7.68 10.77
N HIS A 18 9.90 6.89 10.11
CA HIS A 18 11.29 7.25 9.75
C HIS A 18 11.44 7.89 8.37
N LEU A 19 10.35 8.08 7.63
CA LEU A 19 10.40 8.63 6.28
C LEU A 19 10.20 10.16 6.29
N PRO A 20 10.84 10.89 5.36
CA PRO A 20 10.67 12.33 5.23
C PRO A 20 9.26 12.68 4.73
N SER A 21 8.75 13.86 5.12
CA SER A 21 7.51 14.42 4.58
C SER A 21 7.62 14.57 3.06
N SER A 22 6.92 13.74 2.31
CA SER A 22 6.99 13.68 0.85
C SER A 22 5.77 12.98 0.25
N VAL A 23 5.71 12.91 -1.08
CA VAL A 23 4.71 12.14 -1.82
C VAL A 23 5.22 10.73 -2.03
N TYR A 24 4.37 9.75 -1.71
CA TYR A 24 4.61 8.32 -1.87
C TYR A 24 3.51 7.69 -2.74
N PHE A 25 3.82 6.55 -3.35
CA PHE A 25 2.86 5.78 -4.14
C PHE A 25 2.82 4.36 -3.59
N ALA A 26 1.62 3.91 -3.21
CA ALA A 26 1.36 2.52 -2.84
C ALA A 26 0.75 1.82 -4.05
N GLN A 27 1.39 0.76 -4.52
CA GLN A 27 0.87 -0.11 -5.57
C GLN A 27 0.39 -1.42 -4.94
N ILE A 28 -0.86 -1.78 -5.22
CA ILE A 28 -1.49 -3.03 -4.79
C ILE A 28 -1.84 -3.80 -6.05
N GLN A 29 -1.30 -5.01 -6.18
CA GLN A 29 -1.59 -5.91 -7.29
C GLN A 29 -2.32 -7.15 -6.78
N ALA A 30 -3.47 -7.45 -7.39
CA ALA A 30 -4.31 -8.60 -7.09
C ALA A 30 -4.70 -9.30 -8.40
N GLY A 31 -3.95 -10.35 -8.77
CA GLY A 31 -4.07 -10.99 -10.08
C GLY A 31 -3.78 -9.98 -11.19
N ASP A 32 -4.74 -9.81 -12.10
CA ASP A 32 -4.69 -8.83 -13.20
C ASP A 32 -5.08 -7.39 -12.79
N ASN A 33 -5.54 -7.19 -11.56
CA ASN A 33 -5.96 -5.87 -11.08
C ASN A 33 -4.79 -5.16 -10.38
N THR A 34 -4.45 -3.98 -10.88
CA THR A 34 -3.46 -3.10 -10.25
C THR A 34 -4.13 -1.81 -9.81
N SER A 35 -4.02 -1.50 -8.52
CA SER A 35 -4.46 -0.24 -7.94
C SER A 35 -3.26 0.55 -7.45
N VAL A 36 -3.22 1.84 -7.77
CA VAL A 36 -2.15 2.75 -7.32
C VAL A 36 -2.78 3.88 -6.52
N GLN A 37 -2.26 4.11 -5.32
CA GLN A 37 -2.69 5.19 -4.44
C GLN A 37 -1.56 6.15 -4.16
N LYS A 38 -1.83 7.44 -4.34
CA LYS A 38 -0.91 8.52 -3.98
C LYS A 38 -1.14 8.89 -2.51
N LEU A 39 -0.05 8.90 -1.75
CA LEU A 39 -0.01 9.22 -0.33
C LEU A 39 0.83 10.47 -0.14
N LEU A 40 0.34 11.45 0.61
CA LEU A 40 1.13 12.60 1.02
C LEU A 40 1.45 12.44 2.49
N LEU A 41 2.73 12.28 2.82
CA LEU A 41 3.19 12.26 4.19
C LEU A 41 3.56 13.69 4.61
N THR A 42 2.88 14.18 5.63
CA THR A 42 3.18 15.46 6.29
C THR A 42 3.45 15.20 7.76
N LYS A 43 4.66 15.52 8.23
CA LYS A 43 4.97 15.63 9.67
C LYS A 43 4.43 16.92 10.27
#